data_AF-A0A6P6HW03-F1
#
_entry.id   AF-A0A6P6HW03-F1
#
_cell.length_a   1.000
_cell.length_b   1.000
_cell.length_c   1.000
_cell.angle_alpha   90.00
_cell.angle_beta   90.00
_cell.angle_gamma   90.00
#
_symmetry.space_group_name_H-M   'P 1'
#
loop_
_entity.id
_entity.type
_entity.pdbx_description
1 polymer ?
#
loop_
_entity_poly.entity_id
_entity_poly.type
_entity_poly.pdbx_seq_one_letter_code
_entity_poly.pdbx_strand_id
1 'polypeptide(L)'
;MALQGIRVLELAGLAPGPFCGMVLADFGAQVVRVDRPGGRGDVSFMARGKRSLAVNLKRQDGALVLRRLCAQADVVLEPFRHGVMEKLQLGPEILQRENPKLIYARLSGFGQSGRFCRVAGHDINYLALSGGRNGIPKFFSVEISTSRTVGTTSRTEHARWWSTFLHNLQDSRWGLHGCWSNRTPVLQAANQRTWTKV
;
A
#
# COMPACT_ATOMS: atom_id res chain seq x y z
N MET A 1 -14.79 -10.00 -11.32
CA MET A 1 -14.65 -8.54 -11.18
C MET A 1 -13.78 -7.98 -12.29
N ALA A 2 -13.71 -6.66 -12.47
CA ALA A 2 -13.00 -6.03 -13.60
C ALA A 2 -11.48 -6.23 -13.58
N LEU A 3 -10.86 -6.29 -12.39
CA LEU A 3 -9.41 -6.48 -12.23
C LEU A 3 -9.04 -7.89 -11.76
N GLN A 4 -9.88 -8.89 -12.07
CA GLN A 4 -9.69 -10.28 -11.66
C GLN A 4 -8.33 -10.79 -12.13
N GLY A 5 -7.48 -11.22 -11.20
CA GLY A 5 -6.15 -11.79 -11.51
C GLY A 5 -5.00 -10.79 -11.57
N ILE A 6 -5.27 -9.48 -11.63
CA ILE A 6 -4.25 -8.43 -11.58
C ILE A 6 -3.60 -8.43 -10.18
N ARG A 7 -2.26 -8.43 -10.12
CA ARG A 7 -1.47 -8.41 -8.88
C ARG A 7 -0.85 -7.03 -8.68
N VAL A 8 -1.14 -6.42 -7.53
CA VAL A 8 -0.73 -5.05 -7.19
C VAL A 8 0.12 -5.07 -5.94
N LEU A 9 1.30 -4.45 -6.00
CA LEU A 9 2.12 -4.15 -4.82
C LEU A 9 1.89 -2.71 -4.36
N GLU A 10 1.38 -2.53 -3.16
CA GLU A 10 1.20 -1.22 -2.54
C GLU A 10 2.34 -0.98 -1.53
N LEU A 11 3.22 -0.01 -1.79
CA LEU A 11 4.21 0.38 -0.79
C LEU A 11 3.54 1.24 0.29
N ALA A 12 3.72 0.92 1.57
CA ALA A 12 3.00 1.60 2.64
C ALA A 12 3.32 3.11 2.70
N GLY A 13 2.27 3.93 2.63
CA GLY A 13 2.33 5.39 2.68
C GLY A 13 1.06 6.00 3.26
N LEU A 14 0.84 7.29 3.01
CA LEU A 14 -0.34 8.02 3.49
C LEU A 14 -1.50 7.96 2.49
N ALA A 15 -2.71 8.24 2.99
CA ALA A 15 -4.02 8.30 2.35
C ALA A 15 -4.13 7.96 0.84
N PRO A 16 -3.61 8.76 -0.12
CA PRO A 16 -3.73 8.46 -1.56
C PRO A 16 -3.20 7.08 -1.96
N GLY A 17 -2.13 6.57 -1.33
CA GLY A 17 -1.61 5.22 -1.60
C GLY A 17 -2.58 4.12 -1.17
N PRO A 18 -2.92 4.03 0.14
CA PRO A 18 -3.88 3.06 0.64
C PRO A 18 -5.27 3.15 0.03
N PHE A 19 -5.75 4.35 -0.32
CA PHE A 19 -7.01 4.56 -1.04
C PHE A 19 -6.96 4.01 -2.46
N CYS A 20 -5.89 4.24 -3.22
CA CYS A 20 -5.72 3.68 -4.55
C CYS A 20 -5.72 2.14 -4.51
N GLY A 21 -4.93 1.53 -3.60
CA GLY A 21 -4.93 0.08 -3.43
C GLY A 21 -6.27 -0.48 -2.93
N MET A 22 -7.00 0.25 -2.08
CA MET A 22 -8.36 -0.11 -1.64
C MET A 22 -9.33 -0.18 -2.83
N VAL A 23 -9.34 0.83 -3.70
CA VAL A 23 -10.18 0.84 -4.92
C VAL A 23 -9.83 -0.32 -5.85
N LEU A 24 -8.53 -0.57 -6.09
CA LEU A 24 -8.10 -1.71 -6.92
C LEU A 24 -8.54 -3.06 -6.32
N ALA A 25 -8.50 -3.22 -4.99
CA ALA A 25 -8.97 -4.41 -4.29
C ALA A 25 -10.51 -4.58 -4.37
N ASP A 26 -11.27 -3.49 -4.22
CA ASP A 26 -12.74 -3.50 -4.37
C ASP A 26 -13.15 -3.90 -5.81
N PHE A 27 -12.38 -3.49 -6.82
CA PHE A 27 -12.52 -3.94 -8.22
C PHE A 27 -11.89 -5.32 -8.52
N GLY A 28 -11.45 -6.05 -7.49
CA GLY A 28 -11.05 -7.47 -7.55
C GLY A 28 -9.59 -7.75 -7.86
N ALA A 29 -8.69 -6.76 -7.80
CA ALA A 29 -7.26 -6.98 -7.89
C ALA A 29 -6.71 -7.63 -6.61
N GLN A 30 -5.66 -8.44 -6.75
CA GLN A 30 -4.93 -9.04 -5.64
C GLN A 30 -3.87 -8.06 -5.12
N VAL A 31 -4.25 -7.24 -4.13
CA VAL A 31 -3.39 -6.18 -3.60
C VAL A 31 -2.62 -6.66 -2.36
N VAL A 32 -1.29 -6.56 -2.41
CA VAL A 32 -0.37 -6.87 -1.32
C VAL A 32 0.34 -5.60 -0.88
N ARG A 33 0.10 -5.17 0.35
CA ARG A 33 0.71 -4.00 0.98
C ARG A 33 2.07 -4.39 1.58
N VAL A 34 3.07 -3.52 1.42
CA VAL A 34 4.44 -3.72 1.93
C VAL A 34 4.69 -2.71 3.04
N ASP A 35 4.54 -3.17 4.27
CA ASP A 35 4.74 -2.40 5.50
C ASP A 35 6.22 -2.28 5.88
N ARG A 36 6.55 -1.20 6.59
CA ARG A 36 7.85 -1.08 7.28
C ARG A 36 7.78 -1.77 8.65
N PRO A 37 8.69 -2.70 9.00
CA PRO A 37 8.74 -3.33 10.31
C PRO A 37 8.80 -2.31 11.46
N GLY A 38 8.05 -2.57 12.52
CA GLY A 38 7.87 -1.66 13.66
C GLY A 38 6.88 -0.51 13.42
N GLY A 39 6.34 -0.35 12.21
CA GLY A 39 5.20 0.52 11.98
C GLY A 39 3.93 -0.04 12.63
N ARG A 40 3.03 0.85 13.07
CA ARG A 40 1.63 0.45 13.30
C ARG A 40 1.03 0.08 11.94
N GLY A 41 0.57 -1.15 11.79
CA GLY A 41 -0.13 -1.57 10.57
C GLY A 41 -1.37 -0.71 10.32
N ASP A 42 -1.70 -0.48 9.06
CA ASP A 42 -2.93 0.24 8.71
C ASP A 42 -4.15 -0.59 9.12
N VAL A 43 -4.89 -0.08 10.11
CA VAL A 43 -6.17 -0.63 10.62
C VAL A 43 -7.36 0.22 10.18
N SER A 44 -7.16 1.17 9.25
CA SER A 44 -8.24 1.97 8.69
C SER A 44 -9.12 1.16 7.73
N PHE A 45 -10.26 1.74 7.35
CA PHE A 45 -11.14 1.18 6.31
C PHE A 45 -10.46 1.05 4.94
N MET A 46 -9.30 1.70 4.71
CA MET A 46 -8.51 1.59 3.49
C MET A 46 -7.67 0.31 3.44
N ALA A 47 -7.52 -0.42 4.56
CA ALA A 47 -6.81 -1.69 4.61
C ALA A 47 -7.64 -2.90 4.11
N ARG A 48 -8.96 -2.74 3.95
CA ARG A 48 -9.88 -3.83 3.54
C ARG A 48 -9.49 -4.47 2.21
N GLY A 49 -9.79 -5.75 2.03
CA GLY A 49 -9.53 -6.49 0.78
C GLY A 49 -8.06 -6.78 0.47
N LYS A 50 -7.12 -6.03 1.06
CA LYS A 50 -5.67 -6.15 0.87
C LYS A 50 -5.06 -7.17 1.83
N ARG A 51 -3.88 -7.65 1.49
CA ARG A 51 -2.97 -8.38 2.41
C ARG A 51 -1.82 -7.46 2.82
N SER A 52 -1.05 -7.80 3.86
CA SER A 52 0.21 -7.09 4.17
C SER A 52 1.37 -8.03 4.48
N LEU A 53 2.59 -7.55 4.19
CA LEU A 53 3.87 -8.15 4.52
C LEU A 53 4.80 -7.04 5.04
N ALA A 54 5.47 -7.25 6.18
CA ALA A 54 6.42 -6.28 6.73
C ALA A 54 7.86 -6.57 6.24
N VAL A 55 8.45 -5.66 5.46
CA VAL A 55 9.81 -5.81 4.89
C VAL A 55 10.67 -4.58 5.17
N ASN A 56 11.87 -4.78 5.73
CA ASN A 56 12.82 -3.68 5.89
C ASN A 56 13.56 -3.41 4.57
N LEU A 57 12.97 -2.59 3.70
CA LEU A 57 13.54 -2.20 2.40
C LEU A 57 14.90 -1.47 2.49
N LYS A 58 15.34 -1.05 3.69
CA LYS A 58 16.71 -0.53 3.89
C LYS A 58 17.78 -1.63 4.00
N ARG A 59 17.39 -2.91 4.10
CA ARG A 59 18.30 -4.06 4.01
C ARG A 59 18.31 -4.58 2.58
N GLN A 60 19.47 -5.03 2.12
CA GLN A 60 19.63 -5.63 0.80
C GLN A 60 18.71 -6.85 0.61
N ASP A 61 18.59 -7.73 1.62
CA ASP A 61 17.61 -8.83 1.63
C ASP A 61 16.16 -8.35 1.43
N GLY A 62 15.79 -7.22 2.04
CA GLY A 62 14.44 -6.64 1.92
C GLY A 62 14.17 -6.05 0.53
N ALA A 63 15.16 -5.40 -0.07
CA ALA A 63 15.08 -4.95 -1.46
C ALA A 63 14.98 -6.15 -2.43
N LEU A 64 15.73 -7.23 -2.18
CA LEU A 64 15.64 -8.48 -2.97
C LEU A 64 14.27 -9.15 -2.84
N VAL A 65 13.65 -9.14 -1.65
CA VAL A 65 12.25 -9.60 -1.47
C VAL A 65 11.30 -8.76 -2.33
N LEU A 66 11.42 -7.42 -2.33
CA LEU A 66 10.55 -6.59 -3.17
C LEU A 66 10.79 -6.83 -4.68
N ARG A 67 12.04 -6.96 -5.14
CA ARG A 67 12.34 -7.29 -6.55
C ARG A 67 11.69 -8.60 -6.99
N ARG A 68 11.78 -9.65 -6.17
CA ARG A 68 11.12 -10.95 -6.41
C ARG A 68 9.59 -10.88 -6.46
N LEU A 69 8.99 -9.96 -5.71
CA LEU A 69 7.55 -9.69 -5.77
C LEU A 69 7.21 -8.89 -7.05
N CYS A 70 7.96 -7.83 -7.36
CA CYS A 70 7.74 -7.00 -8.56
C CYS A 70 7.97 -7.74 -9.87
N ALA A 71 8.85 -8.76 -9.90
CA ALA A 71 9.00 -9.69 -11.01
C ALA A 71 7.74 -10.52 -11.30
N GLN A 72 6.78 -10.55 -10.37
CA GLN A 72 5.48 -11.22 -10.49
C GLN A 72 4.28 -10.26 -10.29
N ALA A 73 4.51 -8.95 -10.19
CA ALA A 73 3.46 -7.96 -10.07
C ALA A 73 3.12 -7.38 -11.45
N ASP A 74 1.86 -7.04 -11.63
CA ASP A 74 1.37 -6.37 -12.84
C ASP A 74 1.38 -4.83 -12.61
N VAL A 75 1.22 -4.39 -11.35
CA VAL A 75 1.29 -2.98 -10.92
C VAL A 75 2.09 -2.83 -9.63
N VAL A 76 2.87 -1.75 -9.48
CA VAL A 76 3.40 -1.26 -8.19
C VAL A 76 3.00 0.19 -7.94
N LEU A 77 2.60 0.49 -6.70
CA LEU A 77 2.21 1.83 -6.23
C LEU A 77 3.30 2.39 -5.30
N GLU A 78 3.98 3.46 -5.70
CA GLU A 78 4.98 4.18 -4.90
C GLU A 78 4.42 5.53 -4.41
N PRO A 79 4.09 5.70 -3.11
CA PRO A 79 3.65 6.97 -2.52
C PRO A 79 4.81 7.80 -1.93
N PHE A 80 6.04 7.61 -2.43
CA PHE A 80 7.24 8.25 -1.92
C PHE A 80 7.65 9.48 -2.75
N ARG A 81 8.61 10.26 -2.22
CA ARG A 81 9.17 11.42 -2.92
C ARG A 81 10.14 10.98 -3.99
N HIS A 82 10.30 11.80 -5.03
CA HIS A 82 11.28 11.59 -6.08
C HIS A 82 12.68 11.29 -5.54
N GLY A 83 13.32 10.22 -6.03
CA GLY A 83 14.65 9.79 -5.63
C GLY A 83 14.71 8.90 -4.38
N VAL A 84 13.58 8.50 -3.78
CA VAL A 84 13.56 7.58 -2.62
C VAL A 84 13.80 6.14 -3.07
N MET A 85 13.05 5.64 -4.06
CA MET A 85 13.18 4.25 -4.51
C MET A 85 14.45 4.02 -5.34
N GLU A 86 14.91 5.03 -6.07
CA GLU A 86 16.19 5.04 -6.78
C GLU A 86 17.36 4.80 -5.80
N LYS A 87 17.37 5.47 -4.65
CA LYS A 87 18.37 5.27 -3.57
C LYS A 87 18.31 3.89 -2.92
N LEU A 88 17.19 3.17 -3.05
CA LEU A 88 17.04 1.79 -2.58
C LEU A 88 17.31 0.75 -3.67
N GLN A 89 17.69 1.17 -4.89
CA GLN A 89 17.82 0.32 -6.08
C GLN A 89 16.50 -0.39 -6.49
N LEU A 90 15.37 0.29 -6.25
CA LEU A 90 14.00 -0.19 -6.49
C LEU A 90 13.20 0.78 -7.39
N GLY A 91 13.88 1.70 -8.08
CA GLY A 91 13.27 2.65 -9.03
C GLY A 91 12.80 1.99 -10.33
N PRO A 92 12.00 2.70 -11.15
CA PRO A 92 11.36 2.13 -12.35
C PRO A 92 12.35 1.55 -13.36
N GLU A 93 13.47 2.23 -13.64
CA GLU A 93 14.50 1.77 -14.58
C GLU A 93 15.10 0.39 -14.27
N ILE A 94 15.04 -0.03 -13.00
CA ILE A 94 15.54 -1.33 -12.53
C ILE A 94 14.39 -2.33 -12.59
N LEU A 95 13.24 -2.03 -11.96
CA LEU A 95 12.15 -2.99 -11.84
C LEU A 95 11.46 -3.28 -13.18
N GLN A 96 11.36 -2.30 -14.08
CA GLN A 96 10.81 -2.49 -15.43
C GLN A 96 11.81 -3.15 -16.39
N ARG A 97 13.11 -3.18 -16.05
CA ARG A 97 14.11 -3.97 -16.78
C ARG A 97 14.02 -5.46 -16.42
N GLU A 98 13.67 -5.76 -15.17
CA GLU A 98 13.41 -7.13 -14.70
C GLU A 98 12.02 -7.63 -15.12
N ASN A 99 11.01 -6.75 -15.14
CA ASN A 99 9.65 -7.03 -15.59
C ASN A 99 9.16 -5.92 -16.54
N PRO A 100 9.37 -6.05 -17.86
CA PRO A 100 8.92 -5.07 -18.86
C PRO A 100 7.40 -4.86 -18.96
N LYS A 101 6.59 -5.66 -18.24
CA LYS A 101 5.13 -5.51 -18.15
C LYS A 101 4.67 -4.75 -16.89
N LEU A 102 5.58 -4.43 -15.97
CA LEU A 102 5.26 -3.80 -14.69
C LEU A 102 4.82 -2.34 -14.86
N ILE A 103 3.57 -2.04 -14.52
CA ILE A 103 3.07 -0.66 -14.42
C ILE A 103 3.59 -0.05 -13.11
N TYR A 104 4.47 0.95 -13.21
CA TYR A 104 5.06 1.63 -12.05
C TYR A 104 4.35 2.97 -11.80
N ALA A 105 3.36 2.99 -10.91
CA ALA A 105 2.58 4.18 -10.59
C ALA A 105 3.21 4.97 -9.42
N ARG A 106 3.46 6.27 -9.62
CA ARG A 106 4.17 7.14 -8.65
C ARG A 106 3.21 8.21 -8.10
N LEU A 107 2.79 8.07 -6.84
CA LEU A 107 1.82 8.94 -6.17
C LEU A 107 2.54 10.04 -5.35
N SER A 108 3.35 10.84 -6.04
CA SER A 108 4.13 11.96 -5.47
C SER A 108 3.43 13.30 -5.67
N GLY A 109 3.07 14.00 -4.58
CA GLY A 109 2.21 15.21 -4.67
C GLY A 109 2.80 16.43 -5.40
N PHE A 110 4.13 16.60 -5.41
CA PHE A 110 4.82 17.61 -6.25
C PHE A 110 5.37 17.03 -7.57
N GLY A 111 4.91 15.85 -7.99
CA GLY A 111 5.41 15.15 -9.16
C GLY A 111 6.87 14.68 -9.02
N GLN A 112 7.47 14.33 -10.15
CA GLN A 112 8.82 13.75 -10.25
C GLN A 112 9.88 14.72 -10.79
N SER A 113 9.50 15.96 -11.12
CA SER A 113 10.35 16.98 -11.73
C SER A 113 10.08 18.38 -11.15
N GLY A 114 10.91 19.35 -11.51
CA GLY A 114 10.77 20.74 -11.03
C GLY A 114 11.22 20.97 -9.57
N ARG A 115 11.15 22.22 -9.13
CA ARG A 115 11.74 22.72 -7.87
C ARG A 115 11.29 21.99 -6.61
N PHE A 116 10.07 21.45 -6.58
CA PHE A 116 9.45 20.92 -5.37
C PHE A 116 9.40 19.38 -5.26
N CYS A 117 9.81 18.62 -6.28
CA CYS A 117 9.66 17.14 -6.29
C CYS A 117 10.34 16.39 -5.13
N ARG A 118 11.36 16.98 -4.49
CA ARG A 118 12.07 16.43 -3.32
C ARG A 118 11.53 16.92 -1.96
N VAL A 119 10.65 17.93 -1.97
CA VAL A 119 10.16 18.65 -0.79
C VAL A 119 9.03 17.87 -0.10
N ALA A 120 8.85 18.10 1.21
CA ALA A 120 7.72 17.56 1.95
C ALA A 120 6.43 18.31 1.60
N GLY A 121 5.30 17.59 1.52
CA GLY A 121 4.00 18.23 1.33
C GLY A 121 2.86 17.35 1.85
N HIS A 122 1.86 18.01 2.41
CA HIS A 122 0.54 17.47 2.71
C HIS A 122 -0.50 18.14 1.81
N ASP A 123 -1.73 17.63 1.82
CA ASP A 123 -2.91 18.13 1.10
C ASP A 123 -3.01 19.67 1.09
N ILE A 124 -2.92 20.31 2.26
CA ILE A 124 -2.99 21.77 2.40
C ILE A 124 -1.85 22.52 1.69
N ASN A 125 -0.67 21.92 1.54
CA ASN A 125 0.43 22.52 0.77
C ASN A 125 0.16 22.46 -0.74
N TYR A 126 -0.35 21.33 -1.22
CA TYR A 126 -0.71 21.16 -2.63
C TYR A 126 -1.88 22.07 -3.02
N LEU A 127 -2.92 22.17 -2.17
CA LEU A 127 -4.08 23.04 -2.37
C LEU A 127 -3.75 24.54 -2.30
N ALA A 128 -2.77 24.93 -1.47
CA ALA A 128 -2.29 26.31 -1.42
C ALA A 128 -1.49 26.70 -2.66
N LEU A 129 -0.66 25.79 -3.19
CA LEU A 129 0.23 26.05 -4.32
C LEU A 129 -0.43 25.84 -5.70
N SER A 130 -1.54 25.09 -5.77
CA SER A 130 -2.32 24.91 -7.00
C SER A 130 -3.25 26.10 -7.33
N GLY A 131 -3.29 27.13 -6.48
CA GLY A 131 -4.25 28.23 -6.57
C GLY A 131 -5.65 27.89 -6.06
N GLY A 132 -5.97 26.62 -5.78
CA GLY A 132 -7.28 26.19 -5.31
C GLY A 132 -7.73 26.87 -4.01
N ARG A 133 -6.78 27.25 -3.14
CA ARG A 133 -7.05 27.99 -1.90
C ARG A 133 -7.58 29.43 -2.12
N ASN A 134 -7.41 30.01 -3.32
CA ASN A 134 -7.99 31.32 -3.66
C ASN A 134 -9.49 31.24 -3.94
N GLY A 135 -10.06 30.03 -4.07
CA GLY A 135 -11.50 29.78 -4.24
C GLY A 135 -12.27 29.56 -2.93
N ILE A 136 -11.73 29.95 -1.77
CA ILE A 136 -12.39 29.76 -0.45
C ILE A 136 -12.91 31.09 0.11
N PRO A 137 -14.12 31.55 -0.28
CA PRO A 137 -14.87 32.46 0.56
C PRO A 137 -15.35 31.70 1.80
N LYS A 138 -15.24 32.34 2.98
CA LYS A 138 -15.78 31.88 4.27
C LYS A 138 -15.21 30.55 4.80
N PHE A 139 -14.18 30.67 5.64
CA PHE A 139 -14.01 29.74 6.77
C PHE A 139 -15.32 29.70 7.58
N PHE A 140 -15.79 28.49 7.93
CA PHE A 140 -17.00 28.21 8.71
C PHE A 140 -18.33 28.80 8.20
N SER A 141 -19.24 27.93 7.73
CA SER A 141 -20.56 27.66 8.39
C SER A 141 -21.51 26.83 7.50
N VAL A 142 -22.59 26.33 8.14
CA VAL A 142 -23.85 25.81 7.58
C VAL A 142 -23.90 24.31 7.21
N GLU A 143 -25.00 23.68 7.61
CA GLU A 143 -25.40 22.27 7.45
C GLU A 143 -26.17 22.02 6.13
N ILE A 144 -26.53 20.77 5.83
CA ILE A 144 -27.90 20.31 5.46
C ILE A 144 -27.91 18.77 5.28
N SER A 145 -29.10 18.16 5.23
CA SER A 145 -29.39 16.79 5.67
C SER A 145 -29.73 15.76 4.57
N THR A 146 -29.54 14.46 4.88
CA THR A 146 -30.26 13.26 4.33
C THR A 146 -30.18 12.96 2.82
N SER A 147 -30.24 11.71 2.31
CA SER A 147 -30.16 10.32 2.81
C SER A 147 -29.77 9.40 1.60
N ARG A 148 -29.88 8.06 1.49
CA ARG A 148 -30.52 6.93 2.23
C ARG A 148 -29.75 5.62 1.91
N THR A 149 -30.31 4.42 2.10
CA THR A 149 -29.58 3.12 2.04
C THR A 149 -30.13 2.09 1.05
N VAL A 150 -29.22 1.38 0.35
CA VAL A 150 -29.34 0.07 -0.34
C VAL A 150 -27.94 -0.58 -0.28
N GLY A 151 -27.68 -1.90 -0.22
CA GLY A 151 -28.50 -3.12 -0.19
C GLY A 151 -27.60 -4.35 0.13
N THR A 152 -28.02 -5.59 -0.12
CA THR A 152 -27.29 -6.81 0.33
C THR A 152 -27.39 -8.03 -0.61
N THR A 153 -26.26 -8.72 -0.87
CA THR A 153 -26.03 -10.18 -1.18
C THR A 153 -24.59 -10.35 -1.72
N SER A 154 -23.86 -11.49 -1.70
CA SER A 154 -23.95 -12.78 -0.98
C SER A 154 -22.57 -13.50 -0.99
N ARG A 155 -22.43 -14.64 -0.29
CA ARG A 155 -21.27 -15.61 -0.31
C ARG A 155 -21.09 -16.21 -1.73
N THR A 156 -19.97 -16.80 -2.21
CA THR A 156 -18.95 -17.74 -1.67
C THR A 156 -17.61 -17.62 -2.45
N GLU A 157 -16.42 -17.56 -1.83
CA GLU A 157 -15.45 -18.62 -1.42
C GLU A 157 -14.35 -19.05 -2.42
N HIS A 158 -13.19 -19.45 -1.84
CA HIS A 158 -11.99 -20.12 -2.38
C HIS A 158 -11.06 -19.48 -3.43
N ALA A 159 -9.78 -19.34 -3.05
CA ALA A 159 -8.61 -19.24 -3.95
C ALA A 159 -7.34 -19.82 -3.28
N ARG A 160 -7.14 -21.15 -3.35
CA ARG A 160 -6.07 -21.90 -2.65
C ARG A 160 -4.67 -21.82 -3.31
N TRP A 161 -4.28 -20.70 -3.92
CA TRP A 161 -3.03 -20.62 -4.70
C TRP A 161 -1.81 -20.08 -3.93
N TRP A 162 -2.02 -19.33 -2.85
CA TRP A 162 -0.94 -18.61 -2.16
C TRP A 162 -0.12 -19.42 -1.16
N SER A 163 -0.62 -20.57 -0.68
CA SER A 163 0.05 -21.41 0.32
C SER A 163 1.45 -21.85 -0.13
N THR A 164 1.61 -22.21 -1.40
CA THR A 164 2.86 -22.77 -1.95
C THR A 164 4.01 -21.75 -2.01
N PHE A 165 3.70 -20.46 -2.22
CA PHE A 165 4.70 -19.39 -2.15
C PHE A 165 4.98 -18.96 -0.70
N LEU A 166 3.96 -18.99 0.16
CA LEU A 166 4.09 -18.63 1.58
C LEU A 166 4.90 -19.67 2.38
N HIS A 167 4.80 -20.97 2.07
CA HIS A 167 5.68 -21.99 2.64
C HIS A 167 7.17 -21.70 2.37
N ASN A 168 7.52 -21.31 1.13
CA ASN A 168 8.90 -20.93 0.77
C ASN A 168 9.39 -19.61 1.41
N LEU A 169 8.51 -18.90 2.14
CA LEU A 169 8.87 -17.72 2.95
C LEU A 169 8.97 -18.03 4.45
N GLN A 170 8.49 -19.18 4.93
CA GLN A 170 8.50 -19.53 6.36
C GLN A 170 9.91 -19.86 6.90
N ASP A 171 10.84 -20.30 6.06
CA ASP A 171 12.28 -20.41 6.41
C ASP A 171 12.99 -19.03 6.50
N SER A 172 12.32 -17.95 6.09
CA SER A 172 12.88 -16.60 6.13
C SER A 172 12.40 -15.83 7.37
N ARG A 173 13.27 -14.99 7.93
CA ARG A 173 13.05 -14.25 9.20
C ARG A 173 12.06 -13.07 9.08
N TRP A 174 11.00 -13.21 8.28
CA TRP A 174 10.04 -12.16 7.95
C TRP A 174 8.60 -12.57 8.31
N GLY A 175 7.94 -11.79 9.18
CA GLY A 175 6.61 -12.11 9.70
C GLY A 175 5.51 -12.01 8.65
N LEU A 176 4.93 -13.15 8.29
CA LEU A 176 3.78 -13.27 7.40
C LEU A 176 2.45 -13.17 8.19
N HIS A 177 1.86 -11.98 8.23
CA HIS A 177 0.56 -11.75 8.88
C HIS A 177 -0.60 -12.00 7.91
N GLY A 178 -0.94 -13.28 7.70
CA GLY A 178 -2.18 -13.67 7.02
C GLY A 178 -3.33 -13.86 8.00
N CYS A 179 -4.35 -13.01 7.96
CA CYS A 179 -5.63 -13.26 8.64
C CYS A 179 -6.82 -12.73 7.83
N TRP A 180 -7.90 -13.54 7.79
CA TRP A 180 -9.20 -13.20 7.21
C TRP A 180 -10.22 -13.05 8.35
N SER A 181 -10.18 -11.94 9.10
CA SER A 181 -11.30 -11.49 9.95
C SER A 181 -11.11 -10.04 10.42
N ASN A 182 -12.20 -9.32 10.70
CA ASN A 182 -12.17 -7.88 11.02
C ASN A 182 -11.77 -7.54 12.48
N ARG A 183 -11.23 -8.49 13.28
CA ARG A 183 -10.77 -8.23 14.66
C ARG A 183 -9.59 -9.12 15.05
N THR A 184 -8.41 -8.54 15.28
CA THR A 184 -7.24 -9.23 15.87
C THR A 184 -6.38 -8.23 16.64
N PRO A 185 -5.90 -8.55 17.87
CA PRO A 185 -5.05 -7.66 18.66
C PRO A 185 -3.59 -7.61 18.17
N VAL A 186 -2.81 -6.70 18.74
CA VAL A 186 -1.40 -6.45 18.39
C VAL A 186 -0.47 -7.32 19.23
N LEU A 187 0.34 -8.18 18.59
CA LEU A 187 1.43 -8.88 19.24
C LEU A 187 2.76 -8.15 18.98
N GLN A 188 3.54 -7.89 20.03
CA GLN A 188 4.92 -7.42 19.93
C GLN A 188 5.91 -8.54 20.24
N ALA A 189 7.07 -8.51 19.58
CA ALA A 189 8.15 -9.46 19.80
C ALA A 189 8.98 -9.07 21.05
N ALA A 190 8.79 -9.80 22.16
CA ALA A 190 9.66 -9.70 23.32
C ALA A 190 10.86 -10.67 23.16
N ASN A 191 12.04 -10.12 22.88
CA ASN A 191 13.35 -10.80 22.84
C ASN A 191 13.39 -12.25 22.28
N GLN A 192 13.41 -12.36 20.96
CA GLN A 192 13.94 -13.46 20.13
C GLN A 192 13.39 -14.90 20.28
N ARG A 193 12.74 -15.33 21.36
CA ARG A 193 12.30 -16.74 21.52
C ARG A 193 10.88 -16.98 22.05
N THR A 194 10.15 -15.96 22.50
CA THR A 194 8.75 -16.12 22.95
C THR A 194 7.84 -15.00 22.46
N TRP A 195 6.57 -15.35 22.23
CA TRP A 195 5.49 -14.41 21.92
C TRP A 195 4.47 -14.47 23.06
N THR A 196 4.13 -13.32 23.63
CA THR A 196 3.06 -13.19 24.64
C THR A 196 1.90 -12.39 24.07
N LYS A 197 0.69 -12.71 24.53
CA LYS A 197 -0.56 -12.09 24.07
C LYS A 197 -0.82 -10.79 24.84
N VAL A 198 -1.24 -9.77 24.10
CA VAL A 198 -1.84 -8.51 24.58
C VAL A 198 -3.27 -8.45 24.06
#